data_AF-A0A967VX67-F1
#
_entry.id   AF-A0A967VX67-F1
#
_cell.length_a   1.000
_cell.length_b   1.000
_cell.length_c   1.000
_cell.angle_alpha   90.00
_cell.angle_beta   90.00
_cell.angle_gamma   90.00
#
_symmetry.space_group_name_H-M   'P 1'
#
loop_
_entity.id
_entity.type
_entity.pdbx_description
1 polymer ?
#
loop_
_entity_poly.entity_id
_entity_poly.type
_entity_poly.pdbx_seq_one_letter_code
_entity_poly.pdbx_strand_id
1 'polypeptide(L)'
;MDVKIIQQIRDRASKQNKTIVFPEARDQRVLKAAAYLVKKNICDIRLLGNKQEILSSVNEKEEESVAELSSYFVDGGESREVLAEHLYERRKHKGISREEAIAKLEDPLYLGALMVATGAADGCV
;
A
#
# COMPACT_ATOMS: atom_id res chain seq x y z
N MET A 1 -26.67 0.49 5.83
CA MET A 1 -25.75 1.63 6.07
C MET A 1 -26.32 2.84 5.35
N ASP A 2 -26.49 3.96 6.03
CA ASP A 2 -26.93 5.20 5.40
C ASP A 2 -25.91 5.65 4.36
N VAL A 3 -26.32 5.68 3.08
CA VAL A 3 -25.48 6.13 1.95
C VAL A 3 -24.90 7.53 2.20
N LYS A 4 -25.63 8.36 2.96
CA LYS A 4 -25.23 9.70 3.37
C LYS A 4 -23.98 9.72 4.27
N ILE A 5 -23.83 8.74 5.16
CA ILE A 5 -22.67 8.65 6.08
C ILE A 5 -21.40 8.31 5.30
N ILE A 6 -21.47 7.34 4.39
CA ILE A 6 -20.32 6.93 3.57
C ILE A 6 -19.83 8.10 2.71
N GLN A 7 -20.75 8.87 2.13
CA GLN A 7 -20.36 10.05 1.35
C GLN A 7 -19.65 11.10 2.22
N GLN A 8 -20.17 11.40 3.41
CA GLN A 8 -19.53 12.33 4.35
C GLN A 8 -18.15 11.87 4.81
N ILE A 9 -17.91 10.56 4.92
CA ILE A 9 -16.57 10.02 5.22
C ILE A 9 -15.63 10.27 4.04
N ARG A 10 -16.06 9.95 2.81
CA ARG A 10 -15.27 10.17 1.59
C ARG A 10 -14.92 11.64 1.37
N ASP A 11 -15.88 12.54 1.56
CA ASP A 11 -15.67 13.99 1.42
C ASP A 11 -14.69 14.57 2.45
N ARG A 12 -14.58 13.93 3.63
CA ARG A 12 -13.58 14.31 4.64
C ARG A 12 -12.21 13.73 4.30
N ALA A 13 -12.17 12.49 3.82
CA ALA A 13 -10.92 11.84 3.42
C ALA A 13 -10.23 12.60 2.27
N SER A 14 -10.99 12.98 1.23
CA SER A 14 -10.45 13.70 0.07
C SER A 14 -9.82 15.05 0.42
N LYS A 15 -10.30 15.71 1.48
CA LYS A 15 -9.73 16.98 1.97
C LYS A 15 -8.44 16.81 2.77
N GLN A 16 -8.18 15.62 3.32
CA GLN A 16 -6.98 15.36 4.11
C GLN A 16 -5.83 14.80 3.27
N ASN A 17 -6.14 14.23 2.10
CA ASN A 17 -5.19 13.64 1.17
C ASN A 17 -4.17 12.71 1.85
N LYS A 18 -4.67 11.84 2.72
CA LYS A 18 -3.87 10.85 3.46
C LYS A 18 -3.37 9.76 2.53
N THR A 19 -2.20 9.19 2.78
CA THR A 19 -1.66 8.11 1.97
C THR A 19 -2.00 6.75 2.55
N ILE A 20 -2.66 5.89 1.76
CA ILE A 20 -3.03 4.52 2.14
C ILE A 20 -2.21 3.51 1.34
N VAL A 21 -1.54 2.59 2.02
CA VAL A 21 -0.80 1.49 1.39
C VAL A 21 -1.67 0.23 1.27
N PHE A 22 -1.59 -0.45 0.13
CA PHE A 22 -2.27 -1.71 -0.15
C PHE A 22 -1.23 -2.81 -0.43
N PRO A 23 -0.95 -3.67 0.56
CA PRO A 23 -0.02 -4.79 0.42
C PRO A 23 -0.46 -5.87 -0.56
N GLU A 24 -1.78 -6.07 -0.69
CA GLU A 24 -2.38 -7.19 -1.43
C GLU A 24 -2.75 -6.80 -2.87
N ALA A 25 -1.88 -6.05 -3.56
CA ALA A 25 -2.19 -5.54 -4.91
C ALA A 25 -2.35 -6.65 -5.99
N ARG A 26 -2.14 -7.92 -5.66
CA ARG A 26 -2.50 -9.07 -6.51
C ARG A 26 -4.01 -9.37 -6.52
N ASP A 27 -4.76 -8.91 -5.52
CA ASP A 27 -6.21 -9.10 -5.47
C ASP A 27 -6.92 -8.08 -6.39
N GLN A 28 -7.68 -8.58 -7.35
CA GLN A 28 -8.42 -7.73 -8.30
C GLN A 28 -9.41 -6.77 -7.61
N ARG A 29 -9.96 -7.14 -6.46
CA ARG A 29 -10.86 -6.27 -5.68
C ARG A 29 -10.09 -5.08 -5.11
N VAL A 30 -8.84 -5.29 -4.69
CA VAL A 30 -7.95 -4.22 -4.22
C VAL A 30 -7.60 -3.29 -5.36
N LEU A 31 -7.22 -3.83 -6.53
CA LEU A 31 -6.92 -3.02 -7.72
C LEU A 31 -8.11 -2.17 -8.18
N LYS A 32 -9.31 -2.76 -8.21
CA LYS A 32 -10.55 -2.01 -8.52
C LYS A 32 -10.82 -0.89 -7.51
N ALA A 33 -10.64 -1.18 -6.22
CA ALA A 33 -10.82 -0.19 -5.18
C ALA A 33 -9.78 0.94 -5.32
N ALA A 34 -8.52 0.61 -5.57
CA ALA A 34 -7.45 1.56 -5.83
C ALA A 34 -7.75 2.46 -7.03
N ALA A 35 -8.16 1.89 -8.17
CA ALA A 35 -8.56 2.64 -9.36
C ALA A 35 -9.71 3.60 -9.06
N TYR A 36 -10.71 3.14 -8.28
CA TYR A 36 -11.81 4.00 -7.84
C TYR A 36 -11.33 5.16 -6.94
N LEU A 37 -10.45 4.88 -5.98
CA LEU A 37 -9.91 5.90 -5.06
C LEU A 37 -9.13 6.98 -5.80
N VAL A 38 -8.28 6.59 -6.76
CA VAL A 38 -7.52 7.49 -7.64
C VAL A 38 -8.47 8.34 -8.48
N LYS A 39 -9.39 7.70 -9.21
CA LYS A 39 -10.35 8.39 -10.09
C LYS A 39 -11.25 9.38 -9.34
N LYS A 40 -11.54 9.11 -8.07
CA LYS A 40 -12.37 9.97 -7.22
C LYS A 40 -11.55 10.93 -6.35
N ASN A 41 -10.22 10.89 -6.43
CA ASN A 41 -9.30 11.68 -5.62
C ASN A 41 -9.66 11.65 -4.12
N ILE A 42 -9.87 10.44 -3.58
CA ILE A 42 -10.31 10.24 -2.19
C ILE A 42 -9.12 10.25 -1.23
N CYS A 43 -7.99 9.71 -1.66
CA CYS A 43 -6.75 9.62 -0.89
C CYS A 43 -5.58 9.39 -1.85
N ASP A 44 -4.37 9.61 -1.37
CA ASP A 44 -3.18 9.10 -2.05
C ASP A 44 -3.05 7.59 -1.77
N ILE A 45 -2.49 6.84 -2.73
CA ILE A 45 -2.39 5.39 -2.62
C ILE A 45 -0.98 4.89 -2.93
N ARG A 46 -0.60 3.77 -2.32
CA ARG A 46 0.62 3.03 -2.66
C ARG A 46 0.31 1.55 -2.77
N LEU A 47 0.65 0.96 -3.91
CA LEU A 47 0.48 -0.47 -4.16
C LEU A 47 1.81 -1.16 -3.96
N LEU A 48 1.82 -2.27 -3.22
CA LEU A 48 3.04 -3.06 -3.00
C LEU A 48 2.98 -4.36 -3.80
N GLY A 49 4.15 -4.81 -4.25
CA GLY A 49 4.32 -6.06 -4.99
C GLY A 49 4.93 -5.87 -6.37
N ASN A 50 5.16 -6.97 -7.08
CA ASN A 50 5.77 -6.95 -8.40
C ASN A 50 4.78 -6.37 -9.42
N LYS A 51 5.02 -5.11 -9.81
CA LYS A 51 4.21 -4.38 -10.79
C LYS A 51 3.99 -5.16 -12.09
N GLN A 52 5.04 -5.77 -12.66
CA GLN A 52 4.94 -6.44 -13.96
C GLN A 52 4.07 -7.71 -13.86
N GLU A 53 4.28 -8.51 -12.81
CA GLU A 53 3.49 -9.71 -12.55
C GLU A 53 2.02 -9.39 -12.25
N ILE A 54 1.76 -8.34 -11.48
CA ILE A 54 0.40 -7.93 -11.13
C ILE A 54 -0.33 -7.42 -12.38
N LEU A 55 0.28 -6.50 -13.13
CA LEU A 55 -0.36 -5.93 -14.32
C LEU A 55 -0.62 -6.98 -15.41
N SER A 56 0.24 -7.99 -15.55
CA SER A 56 0.02 -9.10 -16.51
C SER A 56 -1.07 -10.09 -16.08
N SER A 57 -1.44 -10.10 -14.81
CA SER A 57 -2.52 -10.95 -14.27
C SER A 57 -3.91 -10.30 -14.33
N VAL A 58 -3.99 -9.03 -14.75
CA VAL A 58 -5.26 -8.30 -14.88
C VAL A 58 -6.03 -8.80 -16.10
N ASN A 59 -7.35 -8.97 -15.93
CA ASN A 59 -8.22 -9.36 -17.02
C ASN A 59 -8.41 -8.19 -18.01
N GLU A 60 -8.51 -8.45 -19.31
CA GLU A 60 -8.62 -7.43 -20.38
C GLU A 60 -9.72 -6.39 -20.09
N LYS A 61 -10.83 -6.80 -19.48
CA LYS A 61 -11.95 -5.90 -19.12
C LYS A 61 -11.61 -4.84 -18.08
N GLU A 62 -10.56 -5.04 -17.31
CA GLU A 62 -10.13 -4.20 -16.19
C GLU A 62 -8.82 -3.48 -16.49
N GLU A 63 -8.17 -3.84 -17.59
CA GLU A 63 -6.84 -3.37 -17.99
C GLU A 63 -6.77 -1.84 -18.07
N GLU A 64 -7.77 -1.19 -18.69
CA GLU A 64 -7.80 0.28 -18.80
C GLU A 64 -7.85 0.96 -17.41
N SER A 65 -8.66 0.43 -16.49
CA SER A 65 -8.78 1.00 -15.13
C SER A 65 -7.56 0.77 -14.25
N VAL A 66 -6.81 -0.32 -14.51
CA VAL A 66 -5.61 -0.68 -13.74
C VAL A 66 -4.34 -0.10 -14.38
N ALA A 67 -4.35 0.22 -15.67
CA ALA A 67 -3.24 0.88 -16.35
C ALA A 67 -2.90 2.23 -15.70
N GLU A 68 -3.93 2.98 -15.25
CA GLU A 68 -3.78 4.23 -14.50
C GLU A 68 -3.06 4.02 -13.14
N LEU A 69 -3.02 2.80 -12.61
CA LEU A 69 -2.37 2.47 -11.34
C LEU A 69 -0.86 2.25 -11.46
N SER A 70 -0.33 2.19 -12.68
CA SER A 70 1.07 1.89 -12.98
C SER A 70 2.07 2.77 -12.22
N SER A 71 1.75 4.05 -11.98
CA SER A 71 2.59 5.00 -11.24
C SER A 71 2.48 4.91 -9.71
N TYR A 72 1.54 4.12 -9.18
CA TYR A 72 1.28 4.01 -7.74
C TYR A 72 1.93 2.79 -7.10
N PHE A 73 2.54 1.91 -7.90
CA PHE A 73 3.35 0.81 -7.39
C PHE A 73 4.66 1.32 -6.81
N VAL A 74 4.98 0.87 -5.59
CA VAL A 74 6.23 1.19 -4.89
C VAL A 74 6.86 -0.09 -4.34
N ASP A 75 8.19 -0.13 -4.38
CA ASP A 75 9.02 -1.21 -3.82
C ASP A 75 9.47 -0.90 -2.37
N GLY A 76 9.34 0.36 -1.98
CA GLY A 76 9.87 0.87 -0.71
C GLY A 76 11.23 1.55 -0.86
N GLY A 77 12.00 1.31 -1.94
CA GLY A 77 13.21 2.08 -2.31
C GLY A 77 14.14 2.41 -1.13
N GLU A 78 14.63 3.67 -1.06
CA GLU A 78 15.44 4.22 0.07
C GLU A 78 14.78 4.09 1.46
N SER A 79 13.47 3.80 1.50
CA SER A 79 12.81 3.50 2.77
C SER A 79 13.09 2.07 3.24
N ARG A 80 13.39 1.09 2.38
CA ARG A 80 13.54 -0.32 2.80
C ARG A 80 14.62 -0.49 3.86
N GLU A 81 15.80 0.10 3.69
CA GLU A 81 16.88 0.01 4.68
C GLU A 81 16.46 0.66 6.01
N VAL A 82 15.81 1.82 5.96
CA VAL A 82 15.27 2.52 7.13
C VAL A 82 14.20 1.68 7.83
N LEU A 83 13.31 1.05 7.07
CA LEU A 83 12.24 0.18 7.58
C LEU A 83 12.82 -1.09 8.20
N ALA A 84 13.87 -1.67 7.61
CA ALA A 84 14.55 -2.86 8.13
C ALA A 84 15.26 -2.53 9.45
N GLU A 85 15.98 -1.41 9.51
CA GLU A 85 16.61 -0.95 10.75
C GLU A 85 15.53 -0.68 11.82
N HIS A 86 14.43 -0.04 11.45
CA HIS A 86 13.32 0.20 12.36
C HIS A 86 12.70 -1.10 12.90
N LEU A 87 12.55 -2.13 12.05
CA LEU A 87 12.06 -3.44 12.47
C LEU A 87 13.07 -4.13 13.40
N TYR A 88 14.35 -4.11 13.05
CA TYR A 88 15.43 -4.67 13.86
C TYR A 88 15.46 -4.02 15.24
N GLU A 89 15.52 -2.69 15.33
CA GLU A 89 15.57 -1.98 16.60
C GLU A 89 14.34 -2.27 17.48
N ARG A 90 13.15 -2.39 16.87
CA ARG A 90 11.93 -2.74 17.60
C ARG A 90 11.87 -4.19 18.05
N ARG A 91 12.58 -5.12 17.41
CA ARG A 91 12.43 -6.57 17.66
C ARG A 91 13.71 -7.30 18.02
N LYS A 92 14.86 -6.63 18.11
CA LYS A 92 16.15 -7.24 18.52
C LYS A 92 16.07 -7.88 19.90
N HIS A 93 15.27 -7.32 20.81
CA HIS A 93 15.01 -7.92 22.13
C HIS A 93 14.24 -9.26 22.06
N LYS A 94 13.60 -9.56 20.92
CA LYS A 94 12.94 -10.84 20.63
C LYS A 94 13.82 -11.78 19.80
N GLY A 95 15.08 -11.42 19.57
CA GLY A 95 16.06 -12.26 18.88
C GLY A 95 16.11 -12.12 17.36
N ILE A 96 15.43 -11.13 16.75
CA ILE A 96 15.54 -10.94 15.29
C ILE A 96 16.94 -10.44 14.92
N SER A 97 17.53 -11.04 13.88
CA SER A 97 18.77 -10.53 13.26
C SER A 97 18.48 -9.36 12.29
N ARG A 98 19.53 -8.63 11.87
CA ARG A 98 19.38 -7.58 10.84
C ARG A 98 18.98 -8.20 9.50
N GLU A 99 19.59 -9.32 9.15
CA GLU A 99 19.33 -10.08 7.93
C GLU A 99 17.89 -10.59 7.91
N GLU A 100 17.39 -11.10 9.04
CA GLU A 100 15.99 -11.50 9.17
C GLU A 100 15.04 -10.31 9.04
N ALA A 101 15.38 -9.15 9.61
CA ALA A 101 14.58 -7.94 9.47
C ALA A 101 14.49 -7.47 8.01
N ILE A 102 15.60 -7.53 7.26
CA ILE A 102 15.62 -7.24 5.82
C ILE A 102 14.76 -8.26 5.06
N ALA A 103 14.95 -9.56 5.32
CA ALA A 103 14.20 -10.62 4.65
C ALA A 103 12.68 -10.51 4.88
N LYS A 104 12.24 -9.99 6.03
CA LYS A 104 10.83 -9.73 6.30
C LYS A 104 10.22 -8.65 5.42
N LEU A 105 11.01 -7.72 4.87
CA LEU A 105 10.49 -6.67 3.98
C LEU A 105 10.12 -7.19 2.59
N GLU A 106 10.50 -8.41 2.24
CA GLU A 106 10.03 -9.08 1.02
C GLU A 106 8.53 -9.40 1.09
N ASP A 107 7.98 -9.49 2.32
CA ASP A 107 6.54 -9.62 2.53
C ASP A 107 5.88 -8.23 2.48
N PRO A 108 4.99 -7.96 1.49
CA PRO A 108 4.27 -6.70 1.37
C PRO A 108 3.53 -6.29 2.65
N LEU A 109 3.05 -7.25 3.46
CA LEU A 109 2.33 -6.95 4.69
C LEU A 109 3.25 -6.33 5.74
N TYR A 110 4.48 -6.86 5.87
CA TYR A 110 5.49 -6.28 6.75
C TYR A 110 5.93 -4.91 6.25
N LEU A 111 6.16 -4.78 4.94
CA LEU A 111 6.54 -3.53 4.32
C LEU A 111 5.46 -2.45 4.56
N GLY A 112 4.19 -2.75 4.28
CA GLY A 112 3.07 -1.83 4.49
C GLY A 112 2.90 -1.42 5.95
N ALA A 113 2.99 -2.38 6.88
CA ALA A 113 2.91 -2.07 8.32
C ALA A 113 4.06 -1.15 8.78
N LEU A 114 5.27 -1.35 8.24
CA LEU A 114 6.43 -0.54 8.57
C LEU A 114 6.36 0.85 7.94
N MET A 115 5.84 0.98 6.71
CA MET A 115 5.56 2.28 6.11
C MET A 115 4.62 3.13 6.97
N VAL A 116 3.61 2.51 7.59
CA VAL A 116 2.76 3.22 8.56
C VAL A 116 3.53 3.56 9.83
N ALA A 117 4.31 2.61 10.37
CA ALA A 117 5.05 2.82 11.61
C ALA A 117 6.10 3.95 11.53
N THR A 118 6.67 4.19 10.35
CA THR A 118 7.66 5.26 10.12
C THR A 118 7.06 6.55 9.57
N GLY A 119 5.74 6.61 9.39
CA GLY A 119 5.05 7.77 8.85
C GLY A 119 5.21 7.96 7.33
N ALA A 120 5.76 6.96 6.63
CA ALA A 120 5.76 6.95 5.17
C ALA A 120 4.33 6.85 4.63
N ALA A 121 3.42 6.13 5.31
CA ALA A 121 1.98 6.08 5.01
C ALA A 121 1.13 6.40 6.25
N ASP A 122 -0.11 6.86 6.05
CA ASP A 122 -1.04 7.17 7.15
C ASP A 122 -1.90 5.96 7.54
N GLY A 123 -2.00 4.96 6.67
CA GLY A 123 -2.77 3.74 6.92
C GLY A 123 -2.40 2.61 5.95
N CYS A 124 -2.76 1.39 6.34
CA CYS A 124 -2.54 0.17 5.57
C CYS A 124 -3.85 -0.63 5.55
N VAL A 125 -4.24 -1.14 4.39
CA VAL A 125 -5.45 -1.96 4.20
C VAL A 125 -5.13 -3.17 3.35
#